data_AF-A0A9D3LNT6-F1
#
_entry.id   AF-A0A9D3LNT6-F1
#
_cell.length_a   1.000
_cell.length_b   1.000
_cell.length_c   1.000
_cell.angle_alpha   90.00
_cell.angle_beta   90.00
_cell.angle_gamma   90.00
#
_symmetry.space_group_name_H-M   'P 1'
#
loop_
_entity.id
_entity.type
_entity.pdbx_description
1 polymer ?
#
loop_
_entity_poly.entity_id
_entity_poly.type
_entity_poly.pdbx_seq_one_letter_code
_entity_poly.pdbx_strand_id
1 'polypeptide(L)'
;MDQRPQAIFPSMARALQKYLRTTRQQHCHTMESIQQHLAFCITNNMTPKAFLESYLTPGPTLQYGRERWLARHWTLISEATVTSGLKEGSVFLLKCIDFSLVVTAKRIPYIQLSEEFIDPKSHKFVLRLQSETSV
;
A
#
# COMPACT_ATOMS: atom_id res chain seq x y z
N MET A 1 -22.85 -23.79 -18.54
CA MET A 1 -22.24 -22.44 -18.47
C MET A 1 -21.85 -22.22 -17.01
N ASP A 2 -20.61 -22.10 -16.56
CA ASP A 2 -19.33 -21.79 -17.21
C ASP A 2 -18.18 -22.33 -16.31
N GLN A 3 -17.47 -23.38 -16.72
CA GLN A 3 -16.28 -23.89 -16.00
C GLN A 3 -15.01 -23.61 -16.82
N ARG A 4 -14.59 -22.35 -16.95
CA ARG A 4 -13.35 -22.00 -17.68
C ARG A 4 -12.45 -20.89 -17.11
N PRO A 5 -12.35 -20.60 -15.80
CA PRO A 5 -11.22 -19.78 -15.31
C PRO A 5 -9.97 -20.61 -14.98
N GLN A 6 -10.11 -21.81 -14.40
CA GLN A 6 -8.99 -22.51 -13.73
C GLN A 6 -7.94 -23.11 -14.69
N ALA A 7 -8.32 -23.43 -15.93
CA ALA A 7 -7.41 -24.01 -16.92
C ALA A 7 -6.46 -22.98 -17.56
N ILE A 8 -6.79 -21.68 -17.47
CA ILE A 8 -6.01 -20.60 -18.08
C ILE A 8 -4.91 -20.12 -17.11
N PHE A 9 -5.08 -20.34 -15.80
CA PHE A 9 -4.13 -19.88 -14.79
C PHE A 9 -2.73 -20.49 -14.99
N PRO A 10 -2.58 -21.80 -15.28
CA PRO A 10 -1.26 -22.38 -15.52
C PRO A 10 -0.58 -21.86 -16.79
N SER A 11 -1.32 -21.55 -17.86
CA SER A 11 -0.72 -21.04 -19.10
C SER A 11 -0.26 -19.59 -18.94
N MET A 12 -1.07 -18.74 -18.31
CA MET A 12 -0.69 -17.36 -17.97
C MET A 12 0.49 -17.31 -17.00
N ALA A 13 0.46 -18.11 -15.93
CA ALA A 13 1.53 -18.13 -14.95
C ALA A 13 2.86 -18.65 -15.54
N ARG A 14 2.82 -19.63 -16.47
CA ARG A 14 4.03 -20.08 -17.20
C ARG A 14 4.60 -18.98 -18.11
N ALA A 15 3.75 -18.24 -18.83
CA ALA A 15 4.19 -17.13 -19.66
C ALA A 15 4.85 -16.02 -18.83
N LEU A 16 4.24 -15.70 -17.67
CA LEU A 16 4.78 -14.72 -16.73
C LEU A 16 6.10 -15.19 -16.09
N GLN A 17 6.20 -16.46 -15.67
CA GLN A 17 7.46 -17.04 -15.19
C GLN A 17 8.57 -16.99 -16.24
N LYS A 18 8.24 -17.23 -17.52
CA LYS A 18 9.21 -17.11 -18.61
C LYS A 18 9.73 -15.68 -18.74
N TYR A 19 8.86 -14.68 -18.61
CA TYR A 19 9.25 -13.26 -18.61
C TYR A 19 10.12 -12.92 -17.39
N LEU A 20 9.68 -13.31 -16.18
CA LEU A 20 10.42 -13.08 -14.94
C LEU A 20 11.79 -13.76 -14.90
N ARG A 21 11.95 -14.88 -15.59
CA ARG A 21 13.26 -15.53 -15.78
C ARG A 21 14.18 -14.66 -16.63
N THR A 22 13.68 -14.08 -17.72
CA THR A 22 14.44 -13.18 -18.59
C THR A 22 14.84 -11.89 -17.85
N THR A 23 13.96 -11.34 -17.01
CA THR A 23 14.25 -10.15 -16.19
C THR A 23 15.00 -10.44 -14.89
N ARG A 24 15.40 -11.70 -14.64
CA ARG A 24 16.07 -12.18 -13.41
C ARG A 24 15.26 -11.98 -12.11
N GLN A 25 13.95 -11.79 -12.21
CA GLN A 25 13.01 -11.61 -11.08
C GLN A 25 12.35 -12.91 -10.61
N GLN A 26 12.71 -14.07 -11.19
CA GLN A 26 12.12 -15.38 -10.86
C GLN A 26 12.21 -15.77 -9.38
N HIS A 27 13.24 -15.30 -8.66
CA HIS A 27 13.41 -15.60 -7.23
C HIS A 27 12.40 -14.87 -6.35
N CYS A 28 11.76 -13.83 -6.88
CA CYS A 28 10.83 -12.98 -6.15
C CYS A 28 9.38 -13.47 -6.27
N HIS A 29 9.08 -14.34 -7.24
CA HIS A 29 7.71 -14.78 -7.54
C HIS A 29 7.64 -16.28 -7.82
N THR A 30 7.07 -17.02 -6.87
CA THR A 30 6.78 -18.45 -7.05
C THR A 30 5.54 -18.64 -7.94
N MET A 31 5.43 -19.82 -8.57
CA MET A 31 4.24 -20.18 -9.36
C MET A 31 2.94 -20.02 -8.55
N GLU A 32 2.96 -20.47 -7.29
CA GLU A 32 1.83 -20.42 -6.38
C GLU A 32 1.41 -18.98 -6.07
N SER A 33 2.38 -18.09 -5.81
CA SER A 33 2.12 -16.67 -5.54
C SER A 33 1.48 -15.97 -6.75
N ILE A 34 1.93 -16.31 -7.96
CA ILE A 34 1.35 -15.78 -9.21
C ILE A 34 -0.10 -16.24 -9.38
N GLN A 35 -0.37 -17.52 -9.12
CA GLN A 35 -1.72 -18.08 -9.23
C GLN A 35 -2.68 -17.52 -8.18
N GLN A 36 -2.22 -17.35 -6.93
CA GLN A 36 -3.00 -16.73 -5.86
C GLN A 36 -3.35 -15.27 -6.18
N HIS A 37 -2.37 -14.49 -6.67
CA HIS A 37 -2.62 -13.10 -7.06
C HIS A 37 -3.59 -13.02 -8.24
N LEU A 38 -3.45 -13.89 -9.24
CA LEU A 38 -4.35 -13.95 -10.39
C LEU A 38 -5.79 -14.30 -9.95
N ALA A 39 -5.96 -15.27 -9.06
CA ALA A 39 -7.27 -15.62 -8.49
C ALA A 39 -7.88 -14.41 -7.75
N PHE A 40 -7.08 -13.72 -6.93
CA PHE A 40 -7.49 -12.50 -6.23
C PHE A 40 -7.92 -11.39 -7.20
N CYS A 41 -7.18 -11.17 -8.30
CA CYS A 41 -7.53 -10.18 -9.32
C CYS A 41 -8.87 -10.48 -9.98
N ILE A 42 -9.15 -11.74 -10.30
CA ILE A 42 -10.41 -12.14 -10.93
C ILE A 42 -11.57 -12.04 -9.95
N THR A 43 -11.41 -12.48 -8.70
CA THR A 43 -12.47 -12.39 -7.68
C THR A 43 -12.89 -10.95 -7.39
N ASN A 44 -11.95 -10.00 -7.48
CA ASN A 44 -12.21 -8.59 -7.19
C ASN A 44 -12.47 -7.75 -8.46
N ASN A 45 -12.76 -8.37 -9.61
CA ASN A 45 -12.96 -7.67 -10.89
C ASN A 45 -11.86 -6.66 -11.25
N MET A 46 -10.61 -6.93 -10.86
CA MET A 46 -9.49 -6.05 -11.16
C MET A 46 -9.10 -6.14 -12.63
N THR A 47 -8.57 -5.04 -13.16
CA THR A 47 -8.14 -4.99 -14.56
C THR A 47 -6.90 -5.87 -14.79
N PRO A 48 -6.70 -6.44 -15.99
CA PRO A 48 -5.48 -7.18 -16.34
C PRO A 48 -4.22 -6.34 -16.15
N LYS A 49 -4.32 -5.01 -16.31
CA LYS A 49 -3.23 -4.08 -16.06
C LYS A 49 -2.82 -4.06 -14.58
N ALA A 50 -3.79 -4.05 -13.65
CA ALA A 50 -3.51 -4.09 -12.22
C ALA A 50 -2.79 -5.38 -11.79
N PHE A 51 -3.10 -6.52 -12.42
CA PHE A 51 -2.36 -7.77 -12.21
C PHE A 51 -0.91 -7.66 -12.71
N LEU A 52 -0.69 -7.12 -13.91
CA LEU A 52 0.63 -7.03 -14.52
C LEU A 52 1.54 -5.98 -13.86
N GLU A 53 0.99 -4.89 -13.34
CA GLU A 53 1.77 -3.83 -12.68
C GLU A 53 2.59 -4.37 -11.49
N SER A 54 2.09 -5.36 -10.76
CA SER A 54 2.82 -6.05 -9.68
C SER A 54 4.12 -6.74 -10.13
N TYR A 55 4.27 -7.03 -11.43
CA TYR A 55 5.41 -7.77 -11.98
C TYR A 55 6.25 -6.96 -12.98
N LEU A 56 5.63 -5.99 -13.67
CA LEU A 56 6.30 -5.16 -14.68
C LEU A 56 6.93 -3.90 -14.09
N THR A 57 6.39 -3.42 -12.96
CA THR A 57 7.04 -2.32 -12.24
C THR A 57 8.32 -2.88 -11.61
N PRO A 58 9.49 -2.26 -11.81
CA PRO A 58 10.67 -2.63 -11.03
C PRO A 58 10.28 -2.48 -9.57
N GLY A 59 10.15 -3.61 -8.88
CA GLY A 59 9.76 -3.63 -7.48
C GLY A 59 10.69 -2.74 -6.65
N PRO A 60 10.30 -2.38 -5.42
CA PRO A 60 11.14 -1.57 -4.55
C PRO A 60 12.58 -2.10 -4.58
N THR A 61 13.56 -1.20 -4.72
CA THR A 61 15.00 -1.51 -4.90
C THR A 61 15.56 -2.44 -3.80
N LEU A 62 14.81 -2.63 -2.71
CA LEU A 62 15.08 -3.52 -1.60
C LEU A 62 13.94 -4.55 -1.46
N GLN A 63 14.23 -5.83 -1.71
CA GLN A 63 13.33 -6.94 -1.40
C GLN A 63 13.96 -7.83 -0.32
N TYR A 64 13.25 -7.98 0.79
CA TYR A 64 13.67 -8.80 1.93
C TYR A 64 13.43 -10.28 1.62
N GLY A 65 14.50 -11.08 1.51
CA GLY A 65 14.39 -12.53 1.41
C GLY A 65 13.93 -13.16 2.73
N ARG A 66 13.20 -14.29 2.67
CA ARG A 66 12.66 -15.03 3.84
C ARG A 66 13.69 -15.37 4.92
N GLU A 67 14.98 -15.43 4.59
CA GLU A 67 16.07 -15.79 5.51
C GLU A 67 16.83 -14.62 6.16
N ARG A 68 16.51 -13.35 5.88
CA ARG A 68 17.31 -12.22 6.41
C ARG A 68 16.86 -11.73 7.78
N TRP A 69 16.80 -12.64 8.75
CA TRP A 69 16.60 -12.34 10.17
C TRP A 69 17.56 -11.27 10.73
N LEU A 70 18.76 -11.13 10.16
CA LEU A 70 19.74 -10.10 10.51
C LEU A 70 19.29 -8.68 10.13
N ALA A 71 18.35 -8.52 9.20
CA ALA A 71 17.71 -7.24 8.87
C ALA A 71 16.77 -6.72 9.97
N ARG A 72 16.62 -7.44 11.09
CA ARG A 72 15.89 -6.94 12.28
C ARG A 72 16.77 -6.07 13.19
N HIS A 73 18.09 -6.22 13.12
CA HIS A 73 19.01 -5.45 13.97
C HIS A 73 19.51 -4.23 13.21
N TRP A 74 19.10 -3.05 13.67
CA TRP A 74 19.49 -1.78 13.10
C TRP A 74 20.33 -1.01 14.10
N THR A 75 21.48 -0.51 13.66
CA THR A 75 22.27 0.46 14.42
C THR A 75 21.81 1.86 14.02
N LEU A 76 21.31 2.61 15.01
CA LEU A 76 20.99 4.02 14.86
C LEU A 76 22.28 4.85 14.90
N ILE A 77 22.53 5.61 13.86
CA ILE A 77 23.65 6.56 13.77
C ILE A 77 23.05 7.95 13.57
N SER A 78 23.32 8.86 14.50
CA SER A 78 22.79 10.22 14.52
C SER A 78 23.87 11.18 15.01
N GLU A 79 23.95 12.36 14.40
CA GLU A 79 24.81 13.45 14.89
C GLU A 79 24.24 14.11 16.15
N ALA A 80 22.90 14.06 16.31
CA ALA A 80 22.20 14.52 17.50
C ALA A 80 22.11 13.42 18.58
N THR A 81 21.89 13.83 19.83
CA THR A 81 21.74 12.91 20.97
C THR A 81 20.57 11.94 20.77
N VAL A 82 20.89 10.65 20.73
CA VAL A 82 19.93 9.55 20.50
C VAL A 82 18.95 9.33 21.66
N THR A 83 19.18 9.98 22.80
CA THR A 83 18.32 9.95 23.98
C THR A 83 17.25 11.03 23.97
N SER A 84 17.33 12.00 23.05
CA SER A 84 16.31 13.02 22.90
C SER A 84 15.12 12.50 22.09
N GLY A 85 13.92 13.02 22.38
CA GLY A 85 12.72 12.65 21.62
C GLY A 85 12.85 13.02 20.13
N LEU A 86 12.21 12.24 19.26
CA LEU A 86 12.27 12.45 17.82
C LEU A 86 11.66 13.81 17.44
N LYS A 87 12.44 14.65 16.75
CA LYS A 87 12.00 15.98 16.31
C LYS A 87 11.63 15.96 14.83
N GLU A 88 10.80 16.91 14.44
CA GLU A 88 10.51 17.17 13.03
C GLU A 88 11.78 17.61 12.31
N GLY A 89 12.03 17.04 11.14
CA GLY A 89 13.24 17.30 10.35
C GLY A 89 14.49 16.59 10.86
N SER A 90 14.42 15.78 11.92
CA SER A 90 15.56 14.96 12.35
C SER A 90 16.00 14.01 11.24
N VAL A 91 17.29 14.06 10.90
CA VAL A 91 17.92 13.15 9.93
C VAL A 91 18.86 12.20 10.67
N PHE A 92 18.72 10.91 10.44
CA PHE A 92 19.57 9.87 11.02
C PHE A 92 19.72 8.69 10.07
N LEU A 93 20.74 7.87 10.30
CA LEU A 93 21.00 6.68 9.52
C LEU A 93 20.60 5.44 10.33
N LEU A 94 19.85 4.54 9.70
CA LEU A 94 19.67 3.18 10.18
C LEU A 94 20.58 2.28 9.37
N LYS A 95 21.58 1.67 10.03
CA LYS A 95 22.54 0.77 9.37
C LYS A 95 22.25 -0.68 9.73
N CYS A 96 22.19 -1.52 8.71
CA CYS A 96 22.21 -2.97 8.81
C CYS A 96 23.50 -3.50 8.14
N ILE A 97 23.75 -4.80 8.22
CA ILE A 97 24.89 -5.48 7.59
C ILE A 97 24.91 -5.26 6.08
N ASP A 98 23.75 -5.36 5.43
CA ASP A 98 23.64 -5.38 3.97
C ASP A 98 23.47 -3.99 3.33
N PHE A 99 22.94 -3.00 4.08
CA PHE A 99 22.63 -1.67 3.55
C PHE A 99 22.38 -0.66 4.66
N SER A 100 22.31 0.62 4.29
CA SER A 100 21.99 1.73 5.20
C SER A 100 20.82 2.55 4.65
N LEU A 101 19.96 3.03 5.55
CA LEU A 101 18.82 3.88 5.23
C LEU A 101 19.03 5.27 5.82
N VAL A 102 18.96 6.30 4.99
CA VAL A 102 18.86 7.68 5.46
C VAL A 102 17.40 7.97 5.76
N VAL A 103 17.09 8.28 7.01
CA VAL A 103 15.73 8.52 7.48
C VAL A 103 15.58 10.01 7.80
N THR A 104 14.49 10.61 7.32
CA THR A 104 14.07 11.97 7.69
C THR A 104 12.74 11.89 8.41
N ALA A 105 12.70 12.34 9.66
CA ALA A 105 11.50 12.34 10.46
C ALA A 105 10.57 13.48 10.03
N LYS A 106 9.32 13.14 9.73
CA LYS A 106 8.27 14.10 9.39
C LYS A 106 7.09 13.91 10.33
N ARG A 107 6.55 15.01 10.86
CA ARG A 107 5.38 14.92 11.73
C ARG A 107 4.15 14.66 10.87
N ILE A 108 3.38 13.65 11.24
CA ILE A 108 2.07 13.40 10.63
C ILE A 108 1.04 14.15 11.48
N PRO A 109 0.12 14.92 10.86
CA PRO A 109 -0.96 15.53 11.62
C PRO A 109 -1.83 14.43 12.25
N TYR A 110 -2.17 14.59 13.52
CA TYR A 110 -3.15 13.73 14.16
C TYR A 110 -4.53 14.08 13.60
N ILE A 111 -5.13 13.15 12.85
CA ILE A 111 -6.46 13.33 12.26
C ILE A 111 -7.45 12.57 13.15
N GLN A 112 -8.32 13.31 13.83
CA GLN A 112 -9.45 12.73 14.55
C GLN A 112 -10.70 12.90 13.68
N LEU A 113 -11.16 11.79 13.10
CA LEU A 113 -12.45 11.73 12.41
C LEU A 113 -13.53 11.32 13.43
N SER A 114 -14.56 12.14 13.55
CA SER A 114 -15.77 11.81 14.30
C SER A 114 -16.98 11.95 13.37
N GLU A 115 -17.84 10.94 13.37
CA GLU A 115 -19.14 11.00 12.70
C GLU A 115 -20.19 11.43 13.72
N GLU A 116 -20.92 12.50 13.43
CA GLU A 116 -22.03 12.97 14.26
C GLU A 116 -23.34 12.80 13.48
N PHE A 117 -24.32 12.12 14.09
CA PHE A 117 -25.65 12.01 13.53
C PHE A 117 -26.38 13.35 13.71
N ILE A 118 -26.57 14.06 12.60
CA ILE A 118 -27.37 15.29 12.58
C ILE A 118 -28.84 14.90 12.41
N ASP A 119 -29.67 15.18 13.42
CA ASP A 119 -31.12 14.96 13.32
C ASP A 119 -31.67 15.78 12.13
N PRO A 120 -32.35 15.16 11.15
CA PRO A 120 -32.93 15.87 10.01
C PRO A 120 -33.97 16.95 10.40
N LYS A 121 -34.45 17.00 11.65
CA LYS A 121 -35.27 18.09 12.18
C LYS A 121 -34.47 19.33 12.59
N SER A 122 -33.17 19.19 12.85
CA SER A 122 -32.29 20.29 13.32
C SER A 122 -31.90 21.29 12.23
N HIS A 123 -32.09 20.93 10.94
CA HIS A 123 -31.76 21.77 9.79
C HIS A 123 -32.97 22.00 8.87
N LYS A 124 -34.16 22.20 9.46
CA LYS A 124 -35.32 22.62 8.68
C LYS A 124 -35.20 24.12 8.38
N PHE A 125 -35.03 24.46 7.11
CA PHE A 125 -35.29 25.81 6.62
C PHE A 125 -36.76 26.13 6.87
N VAL A 126 -37.04 26.91 7.90
CA VAL A 126 -38.39 27.38 8.18
C VAL A 126 -38.63 28.62 7.33
N LEU A 127 -39.38 28.45 6.24
CA LEU A 127 -39.85 29.56 5.43
C LEU A 127 -40.95 30.29 6.22
N ARG A 128 -40.59 31.38 6.91
CA ARG A 128 -41.56 32.24 7.60
C ARG A 128 -42.14 33.22 6.60
N LEU A 129 -43.33 32.93 6.06
CA LEU A 129 -44.13 33.94 5.37
C LEU A 129 -44.60 34.96 6.42
N GLN A 130 -43.96 36.12 6.48
CA GLN A 130 -44.55 37.27 7.17
C GLN A 130 -45.62 37.85 6.24
N SER A 131 -46.88 37.65 6.61
CA SER A 131 -48.02 38.31 5.98
C SER A 131 -48.09 39.76 6.48
N GLU A 132 -47.23 40.62 5.96
CA GLU A 132 -47.40 42.08 6.08
C GLU A 132 -48.11 42.61 4.82
N THR A 133 -49.42 42.74 4.97
CA THR A 133 -50.40 43.68 4.36
C THR A 133 -50.32 44.09 2.88
N SER A 134 -51.39 43.73 2.16
CA SER A 134 -52.12 44.55 1.18
C SER A 134 -53.54 43.95 1.10
N VAL A 135 -54.68 44.63 1.32
CA VAL A 135 -55.15 45.98 0.97
C VAL A 135 -56.10 46.47 2.06
#